data_AF-A0A9X1VHJ7-F1
#
_entry.id   AF-A0A9X1VHJ7-F1
#
_cell.length_a   1.000
_cell.length_b   1.000
_cell.length_c   1.000
_cell.angle_alpha   90.00
_cell.angle_beta   90.00
_cell.angle_gamma   90.00
#
_symmetry.space_group_name_H-M   'P 1'
#
loop_
_entity.id
_entity.type
_entity.pdbx_description
1 polymer ?
#
loop_
_entity_poly.entity_id
_entity_poly.type
_entity_poly.pdbx_seq_one_letter_code
_entity_poly.pdbx_strand_id
1 'polypeptide(L)'
;MRHSLLFAITYLERARHYLAAVPGRPPQPLAGPGPVFEAGAAWMGVHLARLRAWPLAASGSRPCFTCYGWLKYGLSLLGLALAALGLVRGSVWLWPVAALGFYVVEIQFLFLFPLLLERRPRPLLASCRLTARIGYGRCLLGVLPVAAYMLAGLVRPRHARLQWHVGCLAILLWYVDETSVA
;
A
#
# COMPACT_ATOMS: atom_id res chain seq x y z
N MET A 1 5.32 -21.90 1.34
CA MET A 1 5.84 -20.67 1.97
C MET A 1 7.04 -20.05 1.24
N ARG A 2 8.03 -20.82 0.75
CA ARG A 2 9.21 -20.25 0.02
C ARG A 2 8.83 -19.35 -1.17
N HIS A 3 7.77 -19.67 -1.91
CA HIS A 3 7.31 -18.85 -3.04
C HIS A 3 6.76 -17.48 -2.64
N SER A 4 6.24 -17.30 -1.41
CA SER A 4 5.56 -16.05 -1.00
C SER A 4 6.52 -14.98 -0.49
N LEU A 5 7.63 -15.35 0.13
CA LEU A 5 8.67 -14.38 0.54
C LEU A 5 9.47 -13.88 -0.66
N LEU A 6 9.83 -14.79 -1.57
CA LEU A 6 10.47 -14.42 -2.83
C LEU A 6 9.60 -13.43 -3.60
N PHE A 7 8.29 -13.64 -3.62
CA PHE A 7 7.33 -12.74 -4.25
C PHE A 7 7.45 -11.29 -3.75
N ALA A 8 7.38 -11.04 -2.43
CA ALA A 8 7.45 -9.68 -1.90
C ALA A 8 8.81 -9.00 -2.18
N ILE A 9 9.89 -9.77 -2.06
CA ILE A 9 11.26 -9.31 -2.35
C ILE A 9 11.36 -8.90 -3.82
N THR A 10 10.81 -9.71 -4.73
CA THR A 10 10.79 -9.41 -6.18
C THR A 10 10.13 -8.06 -6.47
N TYR A 11 9.00 -7.72 -5.83
CA TYR A 11 8.37 -6.41 -6.07
C TYR A 11 9.15 -5.25 -5.46
N LEU A 12 9.77 -5.43 -4.30
CA LEU A 12 10.64 -4.40 -3.71
C LEU A 12 11.88 -4.13 -4.60
N GLU A 13 12.49 -5.18 -5.14
CA GLU A 13 13.62 -5.06 -6.07
C GLU A 13 13.19 -4.40 -7.38
N ARG A 14 12.09 -4.86 -8.00
CA ARG A 14 11.51 -4.22 -9.20
C ARG A 14 11.19 -2.76 -8.97
N ALA A 15 10.63 -2.41 -7.80
CA ALA A 15 10.35 -1.03 -7.43
C ALA A 15 11.62 -0.18 -7.35
N ARG A 16 12.70 -0.70 -6.76
CA ARG A 16 14.00 0.00 -6.71
C ARG A 16 14.60 0.18 -8.11
N HIS A 17 14.61 -0.87 -8.93
CA HIS A 17 15.11 -0.80 -10.30
C HIS A 17 14.32 0.19 -11.14
N TYR A 18 12.99 0.16 -11.04
CA TYR A 18 12.13 1.13 -11.70
C TYR A 18 12.47 2.56 -11.29
N LEU A 19 12.59 2.85 -9.98
CA LEU A 19 12.92 4.20 -9.51
C LEU A 19 14.32 4.66 -9.94
N ALA A 20 15.27 3.74 -10.07
CA ALA A 20 16.62 4.03 -10.57
C ALA A 20 16.63 4.31 -12.09
N ALA A 21 15.74 3.67 -12.85
CA ALA A 21 15.66 3.79 -14.31
C ALA A 21 14.83 5.00 -14.78
N VAL A 22 13.91 5.49 -13.94
CA VAL A 22 13.07 6.65 -14.28
C VAL A 22 13.92 7.94 -14.32
N PRO A 23 14.04 8.61 -15.48
CA PRO A 23 14.82 9.84 -15.59
C PRO A 23 14.14 11.01 -14.85
N GLY A 24 14.96 11.79 -14.14
CA GLY A 24 14.52 12.96 -13.36
C GLY A 24 14.19 12.61 -11.91
N ARG A 25 14.27 13.61 -11.01
CA ARG A 25 13.80 13.43 -9.63
C ARG A 25 12.33 12.99 -9.69
N PRO A 26 11.92 11.95 -8.94
CA PRO A 26 10.49 11.67 -8.79
C PRO A 26 9.82 12.98 -8.38
N PRO A 27 8.61 13.28 -8.91
CA PRO A 27 7.91 14.50 -8.55
C PRO A 27 7.92 14.56 -7.03
N GLN A 28 8.61 15.58 -6.50
CA GLN A 28 8.58 15.80 -5.07
C GLN A 28 7.09 15.97 -4.75
N PRO A 29 6.54 15.26 -3.75
CA PRO A 29 5.21 15.58 -3.29
C PRO A 29 5.17 17.10 -3.10
N LEU A 30 4.22 17.75 -3.78
CA LEU A 30 4.10 19.21 -3.81
C LEU A 30 4.40 19.74 -2.41
N ALA A 31 5.43 20.59 -2.29
CA ALA A 31 6.08 20.98 -1.04
C ALA A 31 5.21 21.91 -0.17
N GLY A 32 3.93 21.56 0.01
CA GLY A 32 3.00 22.20 0.92
C GLY A 32 2.61 21.26 2.06
N PRO A 33 2.04 21.79 3.15
CA PRO A 33 1.50 21.03 4.28
C PRO A 33 0.20 20.30 3.92
N GLY A 34 0.12 19.73 2.71
CA GLY A 34 -1.01 18.93 2.28
C GLY A 34 -1.15 17.68 3.13
N PRO A 35 -2.38 17.17 3.32
CA PRO A 35 -2.60 15.93 4.04
C PRO A 35 -1.80 14.79 3.39
N VAL A 36 -1.08 14.03 4.22
CA VAL A 36 -0.08 13.00 3.82
C VAL A 36 -0.60 12.03 2.75
N PHE A 37 -1.88 11.69 2.80
CA PHE A 37 -2.52 10.78 1.84
C PHE A 37 -2.67 11.38 0.44
N GLU A 38 -2.94 12.68 0.29
CA GLU A 38 -3.05 13.33 -1.02
C GLU A 38 -1.68 13.40 -1.70
N ALA A 39 -0.65 13.76 -0.94
CA ALA A 39 0.72 13.80 -1.42
C ALA A 39 1.19 12.41 -1.89
N GLY A 40 0.92 11.39 -1.09
CA GLY A 40 1.21 9.99 -1.45
C GLY A 40 0.43 9.52 -2.67
N ALA A 41 -0.87 9.83 -2.74
CA ALA A 41 -1.73 9.46 -3.87
C ALA A 41 -1.30 10.16 -5.16
N ALA A 42 -0.95 11.44 -5.12
CA ALA A 42 -0.43 12.17 -6.27
C ALA A 42 0.87 11.54 -6.79
N TRP A 43 1.79 11.18 -5.89
CA TRP A 43 3.02 10.48 -6.25
C TRP A 43 2.74 9.11 -6.88
N MET A 44 1.85 8.32 -6.27
CA MET A 44 1.43 7.02 -6.80
C MET A 44 0.74 7.15 -8.16
N GLY A 45 -0.06 8.19 -8.37
CA GLY A 45 -0.78 8.45 -9.62
C GLY A 45 0.16 8.68 -10.81
N VAL A 46 1.24 9.44 -10.63
CA VAL A 46 2.24 9.65 -11.69
C VAL A 46 2.89 8.32 -12.10
N HIS A 47 3.24 7.48 -11.13
CA HIS A 47 3.87 6.18 -11.42
C HIS A 47 2.89 5.17 -11.99
N LEU A 48 1.65 5.11 -11.49
CA LEU A 48 0.62 4.25 -12.05
C LEU A 48 0.31 4.63 -13.51
N ALA A 49 0.20 5.92 -13.82
CA ALA A 49 0.00 6.38 -15.18
C ALA A 49 1.14 5.95 -16.11
N ARG A 50 2.40 6.04 -15.65
CA ARG A 50 3.56 5.54 -16.41
C ARG A 50 3.53 4.03 -16.61
N LEU A 51 3.25 3.27 -15.55
CA LEU A 51 3.13 1.81 -15.62
C LEU A 51 2.01 1.35 -16.57
N ARG A 52 0.95 2.15 -16.72
CA ARG A 52 -0.18 1.89 -17.63
C ARG A 52 -0.03 2.54 -19.01
N ALA A 53 1.05 3.28 -19.27
CA ALA A 53 1.21 4.12 -20.45
C ALA A 53 0.02 5.09 -20.69
N TRP A 54 -0.58 5.59 -19.61
CA TRP A 54 -1.68 6.56 -19.68
C TRP A 54 -1.18 8.00 -19.80
N PRO A 55 -1.92 8.88 -20.50
CA PRO A 55 -1.64 10.31 -20.47
C PRO A 55 -1.80 10.83 -19.03
N LEU A 56 -0.85 11.65 -18.58
CA LEU A 56 -0.77 12.16 -17.20
C LEU A 56 -1.90 13.13 -16.79
N ALA A 57 -2.90 13.35 -17.64
CA ALA A 57 -4.01 14.26 -17.39
C ALA A 57 -5.34 13.65 -17.85
N ALA A 58 -6.06 13.01 -16.93
CA ALA A 58 -7.50 12.83 -17.06
C ALA A 58 -8.18 13.90 -16.20
N SER A 59 -8.56 15.03 -16.81
CA SER A 59 -9.37 16.06 -16.15
C SER A 59 -10.67 15.44 -15.65
N GLY A 60 -10.90 15.50 -14.34
CA GLY A 60 -12.10 14.99 -13.69
C GLY A 60 -11.98 15.14 -12.18
N SER A 61 -13.11 15.02 -11.47
CA SER A 61 -13.17 15.12 -10.01
C SER A 61 -12.18 14.14 -9.38
N ARG A 62 -11.25 14.66 -8.57
CA ARG A 62 -10.30 13.83 -7.83
C ARG A 62 -10.99 13.25 -6.58
N PRO A 63 -10.83 11.94 -6.29
CA PRO A 63 -11.28 11.38 -5.02
C PRO A 63 -10.58 12.07 -3.84
N CYS A 64 -11.25 12.16 -2.69
CA CYS A 64 -10.64 12.62 -1.44
C CYS A 64 -9.81 11.48 -0.82
N PHE A 65 -8.53 11.39 -1.18
CA PHE A 65 -7.63 10.34 -0.69
C PHE A 65 -7.39 10.42 0.81
N THR A 66 -7.50 11.61 1.40
CA THR A 66 -7.42 11.80 2.86
C THR A 66 -8.53 11.06 3.59
N CYS A 67 -9.79 11.16 3.11
CA CYS A 67 -10.92 10.47 3.70
C CYS A 67 -10.75 8.94 3.61
N TYR A 68 -10.36 8.43 2.44
CA TYR A 68 -10.12 6.99 2.25
C TYR A 68 -8.92 6.47 3.03
N GLY A 69 -7.87 7.29 3.19
CA GLY A 69 -6.71 6.98 4.04
C GLY A 69 -7.12 6.82 5.50
N TRP A 70 -7.86 7.79 6.05
CA TRP A 70 -8.38 7.70 7.42
C TRP A 70 -9.33 6.53 7.62
N LEU A 71 -10.21 6.27 6.65
CA LEU A 71 -11.09 5.09 6.70
C LEU A 71 -10.27 3.80 6.76
N LYS A 72 -9.30 3.62 5.84
CA LYS A 72 -8.45 2.43 5.79
C LYS A 72 -7.70 2.21 7.10
N TYR A 73 -6.94 3.20 7.54
CA TYR A 73 -6.09 3.06 8.72
C TYR A 73 -6.90 3.07 10.03
N GLY A 74 -8.01 3.80 10.09
CA GLY A 74 -8.92 3.80 11.23
C GLY A 74 -9.53 2.40 11.45
N LEU A 75 -10.01 1.75 10.38
CA LEU A 75 -10.51 0.38 10.47
C LEU A 75 -9.40 -0.62 10.87
N SER A 76 -8.19 -0.48 10.31
CA SER A 76 -7.07 -1.35 10.69
C SER A 76 -6.66 -1.17 12.16
N LEU A 77 -6.64 0.06 12.67
CA LEU A 77 -6.37 0.35 14.09
C LEU A 77 -7.48 -0.19 14.99
N LEU A 78 -8.74 -0.14 14.57
CA LEU A 78 -9.83 -0.78 15.29
C LEU A 78 -9.64 -2.30 15.34
N GLY A 79 -9.25 -2.93 14.23
CA GLY A 79 -8.91 -4.36 14.18
C GLY A 79 -7.79 -4.73 15.16
N LEU A 80 -6.74 -3.90 15.23
CA LEU A 80 -5.67 -4.03 16.23
C LEU A 80 -6.20 -3.93 17.65
N ALA A 81 -6.99 -2.91 17.96
CA ALA A 81 -7.52 -2.66 19.30
C ALA A 81 -8.40 -3.82 19.78
N LEU A 82 -9.29 -4.34 18.91
CA LEU A 82 -10.13 -5.49 19.22
C LEU A 82 -9.30 -6.76 19.46
N ALA A 83 -8.29 -7.02 18.62
CA ALA A 83 -7.39 -8.16 18.81
C ALA A 83 -6.57 -8.03 20.10
N ALA A 84 -6.07 -6.84 20.41
CA ALA A 84 -5.33 -6.56 21.64
C ALA A 84 -6.21 -6.74 22.89
N LEU A 85 -7.46 -6.25 22.88
CA LEU A 85 -8.40 -6.38 24.00
C LEU A 85 -8.74 -7.85 24.33
N GLY A 86 -8.76 -8.72 23.33
CA GLY A 86 -8.97 -10.16 23.50
C GLY A 86 -7.72 -10.90 23.99
N LEU A 87 -6.55 -10.57 23.44
CA LEU A 87 -5.31 -11.34 23.66
C LEU A 87 -4.49 -10.83 24.86
N VAL A 88 -4.37 -9.51 25.03
CA VAL A 88 -3.48 -8.90 26.04
C VAL A 88 -4.00 -9.10 27.46
N ARG A 89 -5.30 -9.40 27.64
CA ARG A 89 -5.85 -9.85 28.92
C ARG A 89 -5.21 -11.16 29.42
N GLY A 90 -4.74 -12.02 28.51
CA GLY A 90 -4.05 -13.26 28.85
C GLY A 90 -2.55 -13.11 28.98
N SER A 91 -1.90 -12.37 28.08
CA SER A 91 -0.45 -12.15 28.11
C SER A 91 -0.01 -11.00 27.20
N VAL A 92 0.87 -10.14 27.71
CA VAL A 92 1.50 -9.04 26.93
C VAL A 92 2.34 -9.57 25.77
N TRP A 93 2.83 -10.80 25.84
CA TRP A 93 3.64 -11.42 24.78
C TRP A 93 2.84 -11.71 23.49
N LEU A 94 1.51 -11.56 23.52
CA LEU A 94 0.62 -11.74 22.36
C LEU A 94 0.46 -10.49 21.49
N TRP A 95 1.16 -9.39 21.79
CA TRP A 95 1.17 -8.18 20.95
C TRP A 95 1.46 -8.44 19.46
N PRO A 96 2.45 -9.28 19.08
CA PRO A 96 2.68 -9.60 17.67
C PRO A 96 1.50 -10.28 17.00
N VAL A 97 0.73 -11.08 17.75
CA VAL A 97 -0.49 -11.72 17.25
C VAL A 97 -1.61 -10.69 17.09
N ALA A 98 -1.72 -9.74 18.02
CA ALA A 98 -2.67 -8.62 17.88
C ALA A 98 -2.36 -7.76 16.65
N ALA A 99 -1.08 -7.56 16.31
CA ALA A 99 -0.66 -6.89 15.08
C ALA A 99 -1.18 -7.59 13.81
N LEU A 100 -1.41 -8.91 13.82
CA LEU A 100 -2.05 -9.58 12.70
C LEU A 100 -3.50 -9.11 12.49
N GLY A 101 -4.20 -8.73 13.56
CA GLY A 101 -5.54 -8.13 13.47
C GLY A 101 -5.56 -6.84 12.65
N PHE A 102 -4.52 -5.99 12.80
CA PHE A 102 -4.32 -4.82 11.94
C PHE A 102 -4.22 -5.24 10.46
N TYR A 103 -3.34 -6.20 10.16
CA TYR A 103 -3.06 -6.59 8.78
C TYR A 103 -4.22 -7.35 8.13
N VAL A 104 -5.01 -8.13 8.89
CA VAL A 104 -6.21 -8.81 8.37
C VAL A 104 -7.22 -7.81 7.80
N VAL A 105 -7.37 -6.66 8.47
CA VAL A 105 -8.22 -5.57 7.97
C VAL A 105 -7.51 -4.78 6.88
N GLU A 106 -6.23 -4.46 7.07
CA GLU A 106 -5.45 -3.64 6.14
C GLU A 106 -5.35 -4.24 4.74
N ILE A 107 -5.19 -5.57 4.63
CA ILE A 107 -5.11 -6.25 3.33
C ILE A 107 -6.42 -6.17 2.53
N GLN A 108 -7.58 -5.98 3.17
CA GLN A 108 -8.85 -5.76 2.45
C GLN A 108 -8.80 -4.49 1.61
N PHE A 109 -8.02 -3.51 2.06
CA PHE A 109 -7.84 -2.20 1.44
C PHE A 109 -6.43 -2.02 0.85
N LEU A 110 -5.72 -3.12 0.59
CA LEU A 110 -4.36 -3.11 0.05
C LEU A 110 -4.29 -2.33 -1.27
N PHE A 111 -5.28 -2.55 -2.15
CA PHE A 111 -5.32 -1.99 -3.50
C PHE A 111 -6.29 -0.80 -3.64
N LEU A 112 -6.78 -0.25 -2.53
CA LEU A 112 -7.76 0.83 -2.54
C LEU A 112 -7.25 2.09 -3.27
N PHE A 113 -6.03 2.52 -2.98
CA PHE A 113 -5.43 3.71 -3.60
C PHE A 113 -5.24 3.57 -5.11
N PRO A 114 -4.64 2.49 -5.64
CA PRO A 114 -4.59 2.23 -7.08
C PRO A 114 -5.98 2.25 -7.74
N LEU A 115 -6.98 1.58 -7.14
CA LEU A 115 -8.35 1.56 -7.66
C LEU A 115 -9.01 2.95 -7.70
N LEU A 116 -8.75 3.79 -6.68
CA LEU A 116 -9.20 5.18 -6.64
C LEU A 116 -8.53 6.02 -7.74
N LEU A 117 -7.23 5.83 -7.97
CA LEU A 117 -6.49 6.51 -9.03
C LEU A 117 -7.00 6.12 -10.42
N GLU A 118 -7.38 4.86 -10.63
CA GLU A 118 -8.03 4.38 -11.85
C GLU A 118 -9.53 4.76 -11.94
N ARG A 119 -10.08 5.44 -10.93
CA ARG A 119 -11.50 5.83 -10.84
C ARG A 119 -12.47 4.64 -11.00
N ARG A 120 -12.10 3.47 -10.48
CA ARG A 120 -12.98 2.29 -10.55
C ARG A 120 -14.26 2.54 -9.74
N PRO A 121 -15.43 2.11 -10.24
CA PRO A 121 -16.66 2.21 -9.47
C PRO A 121 -16.58 1.32 -8.23
N ARG A 122 -17.12 1.80 -7.10
CA ARG A 122 -17.15 1.07 -5.82
C ARG A 122 -15.76 0.56 -5.38
N PRO A 123 -14.76 1.45 -5.21
CA PRO A 123 -13.35 1.07 -5.04
C PRO A 123 -13.09 0.24 -3.77
N LEU A 124 -13.87 0.44 -2.70
CA LEU A 124 -13.79 -0.37 -1.48
C LEU A 124 -14.11 -1.84 -1.76
N LEU A 125 -15.27 -2.10 -2.38
CA LEU A 125 -15.70 -3.46 -2.71
C LEU A 125 -14.76 -4.10 -3.74
N ALA A 126 -14.30 -3.33 -4.73
CA ALA A 126 -13.34 -3.80 -5.72
C ALA A 126 -12.01 -4.23 -5.06
N SER A 127 -11.53 -3.47 -4.07
CA SER A 127 -10.33 -3.83 -3.30
C SER A 127 -10.53 -5.13 -2.54
N CYS A 128 -11.63 -5.27 -1.79
CA CYS A 128 -11.93 -6.51 -1.05
C CYS A 128 -12.05 -7.72 -1.99
N ARG A 129 -12.70 -7.56 -3.14
CA ARG A 129 -12.83 -8.63 -4.16
C ARG A 129 -11.48 -9.02 -4.75
N LEU A 130 -10.62 -8.03 -5.03
CA LEU A 130 -9.28 -8.28 -5.54
C LEU A 130 -8.43 -9.03 -4.51
N THR A 131 -8.49 -8.63 -3.24
CA THR A 131 -7.82 -9.33 -2.13
C THR A 131 -8.33 -10.77 -1.98
N ALA A 132 -9.65 -10.99 -2.05
CA ALA A 132 -10.23 -12.33 -2.00
C ALA A 132 -9.78 -13.20 -3.19
N ARG A 133 -9.73 -12.63 -4.40
CA ARG A 133 -9.28 -13.31 -5.62
C ARG A 133 -7.81 -13.72 -5.56
N ILE A 134 -6.94 -12.86 -5.04
CA ILE A 134 -5.51 -13.16 -4.85
C ILE A 134 -5.30 -14.18 -3.71
N GLY A 135 -6.18 -14.14 -2.72
CA GLY A 135 -6.17 -14.98 -1.53
C GLY A 135 -5.53 -14.27 -0.33
N TYR A 136 -6.22 -14.29 0.82
CA TYR A 136 -5.82 -13.57 2.03
C TYR A 136 -4.41 -13.91 2.51
N GLY A 137 -4.02 -15.19 2.49
CA GLY A 137 -2.68 -15.61 2.90
C GLY A 137 -1.58 -15.06 1.99
N ARG A 138 -1.82 -15.00 0.67
CA ARG A 138 -0.86 -14.43 -0.30
C ARG A 138 -0.76 -12.91 -0.12
N CYS A 139 -1.87 -12.22 0.11
CA CYS A 139 -1.88 -10.81 0.45
C CYS A 139 -1.10 -10.52 1.74
N LEU A 140 -1.36 -11.27 2.82
CA LEU A 140 -0.71 -11.09 4.11
C LEU A 140 0.80 -11.34 4.03
N LEU A 141 1.21 -12.49 3.46
CA LEU A 141 2.64 -12.83 3.32
C LEU A 141 3.37 -11.91 2.34
N GLY A 142 2.65 -11.32 1.38
CA GLY A 142 3.21 -10.33 0.45
C GLY A 142 3.36 -8.94 1.07
N VAL A 143 2.38 -8.48 1.84
CA VAL A 143 2.40 -7.13 2.42
C VAL A 143 3.34 -7.02 3.63
N LEU A 144 3.47 -8.08 4.45
CA LEU A 144 4.27 -8.03 5.67
C LEU A 144 5.74 -7.64 5.40
N PRO A 145 6.46 -8.23 4.43
CA PRO A 145 7.83 -7.80 4.09
C PRO A 145 7.88 -6.37 3.55
N VAL A 146 6.88 -5.94 2.77
CA VAL A 146 6.79 -4.57 2.25
C VAL A 146 6.63 -3.57 3.40
N ALA A 147 5.72 -3.86 4.34
CA ALA A 147 5.49 -3.02 5.51
C ALA A 147 6.70 -3.01 6.46
N ALA A 148 7.35 -4.16 6.68
CA ALA A 148 8.58 -4.23 7.46
C ALA A 148 9.70 -3.39 6.83
N TYR A 149 9.89 -3.48 5.51
CA TYR A 149 10.87 -2.68 4.78
C TYR A 149 10.59 -1.19 4.93
N MET A 150 9.34 -0.80 4.77
CA MET A 150 8.89 0.57 4.92
C MET A 150 9.09 1.12 6.35
N LEU A 151 8.75 0.34 7.39
CA LEU A 151 8.90 0.73 8.80
C LEU A 151 10.37 0.79 9.23
N ALA A 152 11.24 -0.07 8.68
CA ALA A 152 12.69 0.01 8.91
C ALA A 152 13.26 1.38 8.51
N GLY A 153 12.61 2.09 7.58
CA GLY A 153 12.98 3.43 7.14
C GLY A 153 12.81 4.48 8.23
N LEU A 154 11.87 4.28 9.16
CA LEU A 154 11.66 5.19 10.29
C LEU A 154 12.86 5.23 11.23
N VAL A 155 13.63 4.14 11.30
CA VAL A 155 14.88 4.08 12.08
C VAL A 155 16.00 4.89 11.42
N ARG A 156 15.90 5.17 10.12
CA ARG A 156 16.88 5.95 9.34
C ARG A 156 16.18 7.11 8.63
N PRO A 157 15.90 8.24 9.30
CA PRO A 157 15.03 9.31 8.78
C PRO A 157 15.47 9.87 7.42
N ARG A 158 16.78 9.88 7.13
CA ARG A 158 17.33 10.26 5.80
C ARG A 158 16.78 9.41 4.65
N HIS A 159 16.38 8.17 4.90
CA HIS A 159 15.90 7.21 3.90
C HIS A 159 14.41 6.86 4.07
N ALA A 160 13.74 7.31 5.14
CA ALA A 160 12.35 6.96 5.44
C ALA A 160 11.42 7.20 4.25
N ARG A 161 11.50 8.38 3.62
CA ARG A 161 10.68 8.72 2.45
C ARG A 161 10.94 7.81 1.25
N LEU A 162 12.21 7.50 0.97
CA LEU A 162 12.58 6.64 -0.14
C LEU A 162 12.04 5.22 0.05
N GLN A 163 12.18 4.66 1.25
CA GLN A 163 11.69 3.32 1.55
C GLN A 163 10.16 3.27 1.52
N TRP A 164 9.49 4.33 1.98
CA TRP A 164 8.04 4.47 1.87
C TRP A 164 7.58 4.50 0.40
N HIS A 165 8.24 5.30 -0.44
CA HIS A 165 8.00 5.34 -1.89
C HIS A 165 8.24 3.99 -2.58
N VAL A 166 9.34 3.31 -2.27
CA VAL A 166 9.63 1.97 -2.80
C VAL A 166 8.55 0.98 -2.40
N GLY A 167 8.08 1.02 -1.14
CA GLY A 167 6.98 0.17 -0.68
C GLY A 167 5.67 0.45 -1.41
N CYS A 168 5.29 1.73 -1.56
CA CYS A 168 4.08 2.11 -2.31
C CYS A 168 4.17 1.66 -3.78
N LEU A 169 5.33 1.80 -4.41
CA LEU A 169 5.54 1.35 -5.78
C LEU A 169 5.52 -0.18 -5.92
N ALA A 170 6.05 -0.91 -4.94
CA ALA A 170 5.95 -2.37 -4.92
C ALA A 170 4.48 -2.82 -4.93
N ILE A 171 3.61 -2.14 -4.18
CA ILE A 171 2.15 -2.40 -4.21
C ILE A 171 1.54 -2.01 -5.56
N LEU A 172 1.98 -0.92 -6.20
CA LEU A 172 1.50 -0.54 -7.55
C LEU A 172 1.88 -1.57 -8.61
N LEU A 173 3.13 -2.03 -8.61
CA LEU A 173 3.60 -3.06 -9.53
C LEU A 173 2.81 -4.35 -9.33
N TRP A 174 2.59 -4.75 -8.07
CA TRP A 174 1.76 -5.92 -7.77
C TRP A 174 0.32 -5.72 -8.27
N TYR A 175 -0.28 -4.57 -8.00
CA TYR A 175 -1.61 -4.23 -8.49
C TYR A 175 -1.71 -4.33 -10.03
N VAL A 176 -0.75 -3.76 -10.76
CA VAL A 176 -0.72 -3.77 -12.22
C VAL A 176 -0.62 -5.21 -12.74
N ASP A 177 0.25 -6.03 -12.17
CA ASP A 177 0.39 -7.44 -12.61
C ASP A 177 -0.91 -8.21 -12.39
N GLU A 178 -1.55 -8.09 -11.23
CA GLU A 178 -2.80 -8.81 -10.91
C GLU A 178 -4.00 -8.34 -11.75
N THR A 179 -3.98 -7.11 -12.24
CA THR A 179 -5.08 -6.54 -13.04
C THR A 179 -4.81 -6.55 -14.54
N SER A 180 -3.60 -6.92 -14.98
CA SER A 180 -3.29 -7.09 -16.41
C SER A 180 -3.53 -8.52 -16.90
N VAL A 181 -3.60 -9.49 -15.99
CA VAL A 181 -3.88 -10.91 -16.28
C VAL A 181 -5.39 -11.21 -16.31
N ALA A 182 -6.24 -10.24 -15.94
CA ALA A 182 -7.69 -10.38 -15.81
C ALA A 182 -8.42 -9.55 -16.86
#